data_AF-W4KPP3-F1
#
_entry.id   AF-W4KPP3-F1
#
_cell.length_a   1.000
_cell.length_b   1.000
_cell.length_c   1.000
_cell.angle_alpha   90.00
_cell.angle_beta   90.00
_cell.angle_gamma   90.00
#
_symmetry.space_group_name_H-M   'P 1'
#
loop_
_entity.id
_entity.type
_entity.pdbx_description
1 polymer ?
#
loop_
_entity_poly.entity_id
_entity_poly.type
_entity_poly.pdbx_seq_one_letter_code
_entity_poly.pdbx_strand_id
1 'polypeptide(L)'
;MEIRLTEVEEQICTLLDECTKNLARQKDITTSCRIAGGWLLGSQSNDIDIALTDMMGYPFALEFNEFANETEHIMVKAVSKVKGNPGQSKHLETAKTSVLGVELDFVNLRDEEYAEGSRIPTSVTYGTPLQDALRRDITINSLFYNVHTRAVEDHCGKGLEDLKNGIIRTPLPPKQTFLDDPLRVLRCIRFASRFGFEMVPELEDSARDPEIQKALSQKITRERVGEEIDKMMSGRDPLRSIQFIDSLSLFSTVFYIPPTLVSTLSSSPRPSYTSVAAAAILQGFLNPKAAAFDHPPLHSLLTSRLSGSSSASTIPRLYLACALTPYTGILYEDGKKRERPAVEAAIREGLKIGTKNHYLDGIPALFIAAERLRSPIVGSDKFKTPSERVAIGRILRETSVHNSLMDSHWTSSLLFSLVQELVPLYAPGEDGFNGAPCHLIARLVLIIGSTVREAAECIRVYNNFVVRVEELGLDKMVDMKPIIDGRAVVEVLGAKKAGQWTGKVLSTVIDWQLEHPNGTKEQCAEWLKGEHASGRVSIVDDPSTTLRRRMIGAMNSIIGIRSGAEWRNCREVVEAYNVSGLDFGITSDGDSGKIQSRGNMARRMEGDGKRGAESWPEFGDTWTKQAIQKH
;
A
#
# COMPACT_ATOMS: atom_id res chain seq x y z
N MET A 1 29.58 -22.71 -12.11
CA MET A 1 28.35 -22.22 -12.76
C MET A 1 28.75 -21.73 -14.13
N GLU A 2 28.14 -22.23 -15.20
CA GLU A 2 28.42 -21.77 -16.56
C GLU A 2 27.29 -20.82 -16.96
N ILE A 3 27.60 -19.53 -17.11
CA ILE A 3 26.64 -18.54 -17.58
C ILE A 3 26.59 -18.61 -19.10
N ARG A 4 25.40 -18.76 -19.68
CA ARG A 4 25.18 -18.66 -21.12
C ARG A 4 24.62 -17.29 -21.43
N LEU A 5 25.43 -16.46 -22.07
CA LEU A 5 25.02 -15.16 -22.57
C LEU A 5 24.09 -15.34 -23.77
N THR A 6 23.06 -14.50 -23.86
CA THR A 6 22.35 -14.28 -25.13
C THR A 6 23.31 -13.64 -26.15
N GLU A 7 22.94 -13.70 -27.42
CA GLU A 7 23.73 -13.06 -28.49
C GLU A 7 23.92 -11.55 -28.23
N VAL A 8 22.88 -10.87 -27.73
CA VAL A 8 22.93 -9.44 -27.39
C VAL A 8 23.86 -9.20 -26.20
N GLU A 9 23.78 -10.00 -25.14
CA GLU A 9 24.65 -9.85 -23.96
C GLU A 9 26.12 -10.14 -24.30
N GLU A 10 26.37 -11.12 -25.18
CA GLU A 10 27.70 -11.44 -25.69
C GLU A 10 28.29 -10.27 -26.50
N GLN A 11 27.47 -9.64 -27.36
CA GLN A 11 27.86 -8.43 -28.09
C GLN A 11 28.15 -7.26 -27.13
N ILE A 12 27.29 -7.02 -26.14
CA ILE A 12 27.51 -5.96 -25.13
C ILE A 12 28.82 -6.19 -24.37
N CYS A 13 29.06 -7.42 -23.90
CA CYS A 13 30.30 -7.76 -23.21
C CYS A 13 31.53 -7.55 -24.11
N THR A 14 31.42 -7.88 -25.40
CA THR A 14 32.51 -7.67 -26.37
C THR A 14 32.77 -6.18 -26.60
N LEU A 15 31.74 -5.38 -26.75
CA LEU A 15 31.87 -3.92 -26.89
C LEU A 15 32.52 -3.27 -25.67
N LEU A 16 32.12 -3.69 -24.47
CA LEU A 16 32.71 -3.20 -23.22
C LEU A 16 34.18 -3.57 -23.14
N ASP A 17 34.54 -4.83 -23.46
CA ASP A 17 35.94 -5.28 -23.47
C ASP A 17 36.79 -4.49 -24.48
N GLU A 18 36.34 -4.36 -25.73
CA GLU A 18 37.08 -3.60 -26.75
C GLU A 18 37.17 -2.10 -26.45
N CYS A 19 36.13 -1.50 -25.86
CA CYS A 19 36.17 -0.12 -25.40
C CYS A 19 37.26 0.08 -24.33
N THR A 20 37.36 -0.82 -23.34
CA THR A 20 38.45 -0.73 -22.33
C THR A 20 39.84 -0.88 -22.95
N LYS A 21 40.02 -1.75 -23.95
CA LYS A 21 41.29 -1.89 -24.68
C LYS A 21 41.60 -0.64 -25.52
N ASN A 22 40.58 -0.02 -26.12
CA ASN A 22 40.74 1.21 -26.88
C ASN A 22 41.20 2.36 -25.96
N LEU A 23 40.54 2.54 -24.81
CA LEU A 23 40.91 3.53 -23.81
C LEU A 23 42.36 3.36 -23.34
N ALA A 24 42.80 2.12 -23.09
CA ALA A 24 44.18 1.84 -22.73
C ALA A 24 45.17 2.20 -23.85
N ARG A 25 44.84 1.89 -25.11
CA ARG A 25 45.72 2.15 -26.27
C ARG A 25 45.79 3.61 -26.69
N GLN A 26 44.67 4.33 -26.66
CA GLN A 26 44.58 5.69 -27.22
C GLN A 26 44.71 6.79 -26.17
N LYS A 27 44.27 6.52 -24.93
CA LYS A 27 44.15 7.54 -23.88
C LYS A 27 44.97 7.20 -22.63
N ASP A 28 45.68 6.07 -22.59
CA ASP A 28 46.43 5.58 -21.42
C ASP A 28 45.56 5.45 -20.16
N ILE A 29 44.26 5.18 -20.34
CA ILE A 29 43.30 4.98 -19.25
C ILE A 29 43.09 3.49 -19.07
N THR A 30 43.45 2.96 -17.89
CA THR A 30 43.18 1.58 -17.51
C THR A 30 41.90 1.52 -16.67
N THR A 31 40.98 0.65 -17.05
CA THR A 31 39.78 0.33 -16.25
C THR A 31 39.31 -1.08 -16.58
N SER A 32 38.47 -1.67 -15.74
CA SER A 32 37.84 -2.96 -16.02
C SER A 32 36.34 -2.92 -15.71
N CYS A 33 35.59 -3.68 -16.49
CA CYS A 33 34.13 -3.78 -16.43
C CYS A 33 33.71 -5.13 -15.83
N ARG A 34 32.77 -5.06 -14.88
CA ARG A 34 32.07 -6.23 -14.33
C ARG A 34 30.58 -6.00 -14.43
N ILE A 35 29.83 -7.03 -14.75
CA ILE A 35 28.38 -7.01 -14.56
C ILE A 35 28.09 -7.42 -13.11
N ALA A 36 27.27 -6.64 -12.41
CA ALA A 36 26.93 -6.89 -11.02
C ALA A 36 25.41 -7.08 -10.81
N GLY A 37 25.04 -7.63 -9.65
CA GLY A 37 23.65 -7.62 -9.19
C GLY A 37 22.75 -8.71 -9.78
N GLY A 38 21.45 -8.42 -9.86
CA GLY A 38 20.39 -9.42 -10.06
C GLY A 38 20.36 -10.08 -11.44
N TRP A 39 21.08 -9.52 -12.43
CA TRP A 39 21.21 -10.09 -13.77
C TRP A 39 21.78 -11.53 -13.73
N LEU A 40 22.72 -11.79 -12.82
CA LEU A 40 23.34 -13.12 -12.64
C LEU A 40 22.38 -14.20 -12.15
N LEU A 41 21.21 -13.81 -11.64
CA LEU A 41 20.21 -14.71 -11.09
C LEU A 41 19.15 -15.14 -12.13
N GLY A 42 19.41 -14.90 -13.42
CA GLY A 42 18.57 -15.39 -14.53
C GLY A 42 17.17 -14.74 -14.62
N SER A 43 16.94 -13.66 -13.88
CA SER A 43 15.78 -12.80 -14.14
C SER A 43 16.03 -12.03 -15.43
N GLN A 44 15.06 -11.97 -16.35
CA GLN A 44 15.08 -11.03 -17.46
C GLN A 44 15.18 -9.62 -16.86
N SER A 45 16.40 -9.10 -16.75
CA SER A 45 16.67 -7.76 -16.24
C SER A 45 16.57 -6.81 -17.43
N ASN A 46 15.79 -5.75 -17.30
CA ASN A 46 15.68 -4.73 -18.35
C ASN A 46 16.92 -3.81 -18.34
N ASP A 47 17.63 -3.78 -17.22
CA ASP A 47 18.83 -3.02 -16.93
C ASP A 47 19.99 -3.93 -16.48
N ILE A 48 21.20 -3.65 -16.96
CA ILE A 48 22.45 -4.31 -16.57
C ILE A 48 23.35 -3.30 -15.84
N ASP A 49 23.69 -3.60 -14.59
CA ASP A 49 24.61 -2.79 -13.80
C ASP A 49 26.07 -3.12 -14.16
N ILE A 50 26.77 -2.16 -14.76
CA ILE A 50 28.19 -2.25 -15.11
C ILE A 50 29.02 -1.56 -14.04
N ALA A 51 29.74 -2.35 -13.25
CA ALA A 51 30.66 -1.90 -12.24
C ALA A 51 32.08 -1.65 -12.81
N LEU A 52 32.56 -0.42 -12.65
CA LEU A 52 33.83 0.08 -13.13
C LEU A 52 34.84 0.20 -11.99
N THR A 53 36.11 -0.12 -12.26
CA THR A 53 37.17 -0.13 -11.23
C THR A 53 37.77 1.26 -10.99
N ASP A 54 38.32 1.88 -12.04
CA ASP A 54 39.18 3.07 -11.90
C ASP A 54 38.64 4.30 -12.64
N MET A 55 37.42 4.21 -13.18
CA MET A 55 36.83 5.26 -13.99
C MET A 55 35.38 5.54 -13.59
N MET A 56 35.05 6.82 -13.44
CA MET A 56 33.69 7.28 -13.15
C MET A 56 32.67 6.85 -14.21
N GLY A 57 31.45 6.52 -13.78
CA GLY A 57 30.39 6.01 -14.65
C GLY A 57 30.05 6.94 -15.82
N TYR A 58 29.90 8.25 -15.57
CA TYR A 58 29.54 9.20 -16.63
C TYR A 58 30.63 9.41 -17.69
N PRO A 59 31.90 9.69 -17.34
CA PRO A 59 32.98 9.71 -18.31
C PRO A 59 33.08 8.41 -19.12
N PHE A 60 33.00 7.25 -18.47
CA PHE A 60 33.07 5.97 -19.20
C PHE A 60 31.91 5.81 -20.19
N ALA A 61 30.69 6.20 -19.79
CA ALA A 61 29.53 6.11 -20.67
C ALA A 61 29.65 6.97 -21.95
N LEU A 62 30.28 8.15 -21.84
CA LEU A 62 30.56 9.01 -23.01
C LEU A 62 31.55 8.35 -23.97
N GLU A 63 32.66 7.85 -23.43
CA GLU A 63 33.70 7.14 -24.17
C GLU A 63 33.15 5.86 -24.84
N PHE A 64 32.33 5.11 -24.11
CA PHE A 64 31.67 3.91 -24.62
C PHE A 64 30.70 4.22 -25.76
N ASN A 65 29.93 5.31 -25.65
CA ASN A 65 29.02 5.76 -26.69
C ASN A 65 29.78 6.25 -27.95
N GLU A 66 30.87 6.97 -27.78
CA GLU A 66 31.74 7.39 -28.90
C GLU A 66 32.34 6.16 -29.61
N PHE A 67 32.96 5.26 -28.85
CA PHE A 67 33.55 4.02 -29.37
C PHE A 67 32.54 3.16 -30.15
N ALA A 68 31.36 2.90 -29.57
CA ALA A 68 30.34 2.07 -30.19
C ALA A 68 29.77 2.66 -31.49
N ASN A 69 29.61 3.99 -31.56
CA ASN A 69 29.10 4.66 -32.76
C ASN A 69 30.17 4.73 -33.87
N GLU A 70 31.41 5.07 -33.52
CA GLU A 70 32.48 5.35 -34.50
C GLU A 70 33.20 4.10 -35.01
N THR A 71 33.43 3.12 -34.14
CA THR A 71 34.24 1.93 -34.47
C THR A 71 33.40 0.76 -34.95
N GLU A 72 32.21 0.59 -34.37
CA GLU A 72 31.38 -0.61 -34.59
C GLU A 72 30.06 -0.30 -35.32
N HIS A 73 29.79 0.98 -35.62
CA HIS A 73 28.53 1.45 -36.23
C HIS A 73 27.26 1.00 -35.50
N ILE A 74 27.37 0.77 -34.19
CA ILE A 74 26.25 0.38 -33.34
C ILE A 74 25.60 1.63 -32.77
N MET A 75 24.33 1.84 -33.09
CA MET A 75 23.58 2.99 -32.59
C MET A 75 23.35 2.86 -31.08
N VAL A 76 23.96 3.76 -30.32
CA VAL A 76 23.74 3.91 -28.88
C VAL A 76 22.84 5.14 -28.63
N LYS A 77 21.82 5.01 -27.78
CA LYS A 77 20.99 6.16 -27.41
C LYS A 77 21.77 7.16 -26.54
N ALA A 78 21.34 8.42 -26.53
CA ALA A 78 22.02 9.47 -25.76
C ALA A 78 22.25 9.10 -24.29
N VAL A 79 23.49 9.32 -23.82
CA VAL A 79 23.91 9.08 -22.44
C VAL A 79 23.21 10.06 -21.50
N SER A 80 22.52 9.53 -20.49
CA SER A 80 21.85 10.31 -19.47
C SER A 80 22.69 10.36 -18.19
N LYS A 81 23.11 11.56 -17.79
CA LYS A 81 23.82 11.77 -16.53
C LYS A 81 22.85 11.71 -15.36
N VAL A 82 23.06 10.78 -14.44
CA VAL A 82 22.35 10.78 -13.15
C VAL A 82 23.20 11.60 -12.18
N LYS A 83 22.80 12.86 -11.95
CA LYS A 83 23.53 13.73 -11.02
C LYS A 83 23.54 13.11 -9.63
N GLY A 84 24.73 12.99 -9.04
CA GLY A 84 24.89 12.55 -7.65
C GLY A 84 24.01 13.41 -6.73
N ASN A 85 23.18 12.76 -5.92
CA ASN A 85 22.35 13.47 -4.96
C ASN A 85 23.27 14.03 -3.85
N PRO A 86 23.34 15.36 -3.62
CA PRO A 86 24.31 15.97 -2.71
C PRO A 86 24.22 15.49 -1.25
N GLY A 87 23.10 14.87 -0.88
CA GLY A 87 22.89 14.26 0.43
C GLY A 87 23.19 12.76 0.53
N GLN A 88 23.48 12.07 -0.58
CA GLN A 88 23.71 10.60 -0.59
C GLN A 88 25.06 10.19 -1.19
N SER A 89 25.60 10.95 -2.16
CA SER A 89 26.96 10.80 -2.68
C SER A 89 27.36 12.11 -3.38
N LYS A 90 28.22 12.92 -2.76
CA LYS A 90 28.78 14.12 -3.42
C LYS A 90 29.83 13.81 -4.49
N HIS A 91 30.30 12.56 -4.58
CA HIS A 91 31.54 12.23 -5.31
C HIS A 91 31.44 11.10 -6.35
N LEU A 92 30.32 10.39 -6.48
CA LEU A 92 30.15 9.35 -7.50
C LEU A 92 28.99 9.67 -8.46
N GLU A 93 29.33 10.12 -9.66
CA GLU A 93 28.41 10.30 -10.79
C GLU A 93 28.19 8.96 -11.52
N THR A 94 26.93 8.52 -11.61
CA THR A 94 26.55 7.35 -12.42
C THR A 94 25.96 7.82 -13.75
N ALA A 95 25.86 6.89 -14.71
CA ALA A 95 25.30 7.21 -16.01
C ALA A 95 24.52 6.04 -16.58
N LYS A 96 23.42 6.36 -17.25
CA LYS A 96 22.60 5.40 -17.94
C LYS A 96 22.69 5.60 -19.45
N THR A 97 22.79 4.51 -20.18
CA THR A 97 22.68 4.51 -21.64
C THR A 97 21.84 3.32 -22.10
N SER A 98 21.45 3.30 -23.38
CA SER A 98 20.79 2.14 -23.96
C SER A 98 21.49 1.70 -25.23
N VAL A 99 21.87 0.43 -25.28
CA VAL A 99 22.63 -0.22 -26.35
C VAL A 99 21.94 -1.52 -26.73
N LEU A 100 21.74 -1.75 -28.04
CA LEU A 100 21.10 -2.97 -28.56
C LEU A 100 19.74 -3.30 -27.90
N GLY A 101 19.00 -2.27 -27.48
CA GLY A 101 17.70 -2.42 -26.81
C GLY A 101 17.76 -2.75 -25.32
N VAL A 102 18.96 -2.80 -24.71
CA VAL A 102 19.19 -3.04 -23.28
C VAL A 102 19.58 -1.73 -22.59
N GLU A 103 19.13 -1.48 -21.36
CA GLU A 103 19.59 -0.35 -20.54
C GLU A 103 20.85 -0.76 -19.76
N LEU A 104 21.88 0.09 -19.77
CA LEU A 104 23.11 -0.11 -19.01
C LEU A 104 23.26 1.01 -17.97
N ASP A 105 23.54 0.65 -16.72
CA ASP A 105 23.87 1.60 -15.65
C ASP A 105 25.34 1.46 -15.27
N PHE A 106 26.12 2.51 -15.52
CA PHE A 106 27.54 2.55 -15.20
C PHE A 106 27.76 3.10 -13.80
N VAL A 107 28.25 2.23 -12.92
CA VAL A 107 28.51 2.50 -11.51
C VAL A 107 29.95 2.20 -11.15
N ASN A 108 30.48 2.89 -10.15
CA ASN A 108 31.81 2.61 -9.62
C ASN A 108 31.76 1.49 -8.59
N LEU A 109 32.77 0.63 -8.62
CA LEU A 109 33.14 -0.16 -7.45
C LEU A 109 33.51 0.82 -6.33
N ARG A 110 32.92 0.61 -5.16
CA ARG A 110 33.07 1.56 -4.06
C ARG A 110 33.19 0.87 -2.72
N ASP A 111 33.96 1.51 -1.86
CA ASP A 111 33.99 1.24 -0.43
C ASP A 111 33.11 2.28 0.27
N GLU A 112 32.41 1.85 1.33
CA GLU A 112 31.43 2.67 2.05
C GLU A 112 31.72 2.59 3.54
N GLU A 113 31.91 3.74 4.19
CA GLU A 113 31.97 3.81 5.65
C GLU A 113 30.66 4.38 6.20
N TYR A 114 30.13 3.77 7.26
CA TYR A 114 28.87 4.15 7.87
C TYR A 114 29.09 4.72 9.28
N ALA A 115 28.39 5.80 9.61
CA ALA A 115 28.30 6.31 10.98
C ALA A 115 27.13 5.68 11.74
N GLU A 116 27.27 5.52 13.06
CA GLU A 116 26.28 4.87 13.92
C GLU A 116 24.85 5.43 13.80
N GLY A 117 24.67 6.70 13.38
CA GLY A 117 23.36 7.36 13.26
C GLY A 117 22.77 7.49 11.86
N SER A 118 23.49 7.12 10.79
CA SER A 118 23.06 7.39 9.41
C SER A 118 22.99 6.12 8.58
N ARG A 119 21.93 5.96 7.76
CA ARG A 119 21.87 4.93 6.70
C ARG A 119 22.65 5.32 5.45
N ILE A 120 23.01 6.59 5.36
CA ILE A 120 23.80 7.13 4.25
C ILE A 120 25.26 7.07 4.69
N PRO A 121 26.15 6.46 3.90
CA PRO A 121 27.56 6.37 4.25
C PRO A 121 28.17 7.77 4.42
N THR A 122 29.06 7.90 5.40
CA THR A 122 29.80 9.14 5.68
C THR A 122 30.89 9.41 4.65
N SER A 123 31.47 8.36 4.09
CA SER A 123 32.46 8.42 3.04
C SER A 123 32.18 7.34 2.00
N VAL A 124 32.40 7.69 0.73
CA VAL A 124 32.31 6.76 -0.39
C VAL A 124 33.54 7.00 -1.26
N THR A 125 34.37 5.97 -1.40
CA THR A 125 35.64 6.03 -2.14
C THR A 125 35.68 4.93 -3.19
N TYR A 126 36.68 4.96 -4.09
CA TYR A 126 36.92 3.84 -5.01
C TYR A 126 37.26 2.58 -4.21
N GLY A 127 36.57 1.49 -4.54
CA GLY A 127 36.72 0.21 -3.87
C GLY A 127 37.22 -0.87 -4.81
N THR A 128 37.86 -1.88 -4.24
CA THR A 128 38.13 -3.15 -4.92
C THR A 128 36.83 -3.94 -5.13
N PRO A 129 36.81 -4.95 -6.03
CA PRO A 129 35.65 -5.85 -6.16
C PRO A 129 35.25 -6.50 -4.84
N LEU A 130 36.21 -6.84 -3.98
CA LEU A 130 35.94 -7.38 -2.65
C LEU A 130 35.26 -6.35 -1.73
N GLN A 131 35.76 -5.12 -1.66
CA GLN A 131 35.12 -4.05 -0.87
C GLN A 131 33.69 -3.78 -1.33
N ASP A 132 33.46 -3.72 -2.66
CA ASP A 132 32.11 -3.55 -3.20
C ASP A 132 31.20 -4.75 -2.90
N ALA A 133 31.75 -5.97 -2.91
CA ALA A 133 31.01 -7.17 -2.55
C ALA A 133 30.57 -7.15 -1.07
N LEU A 134 31.47 -6.78 -0.16
CA LEU A 134 31.25 -6.81 1.29
C LEU A 134 30.18 -5.81 1.74
N ARG A 135 30.04 -4.68 1.05
CA ARG A 135 28.99 -3.68 1.34
C ARG A 135 27.62 -4.05 0.80
N ARG A 136 27.43 -5.18 0.10
CA ARG A 136 26.11 -5.56 -0.47
C ARG A 136 25.22 -6.24 0.56
N ASP A 137 23.96 -6.43 0.17
CA ASP A 137 22.96 -7.01 1.04
C ASP A 137 23.16 -8.50 1.27
N ILE A 138 23.31 -9.28 0.20
CA ILE A 138 23.39 -10.74 0.26
C ILE A 138 24.48 -11.28 -0.67
N THR A 139 25.09 -12.42 -0.29
CA THR A 139 26.21 -13.06 -0.99
C THR A 139 25.89 -13.38 -2.46
N ILE A 140 24.66 -13.77 -2.76
CA ILE A 140 24.23 -14.06 -4.14
C ILE A 140 24.15 -12.79 -5.02
N ASN A 141 23.89 -11.62 -4.43
CA ASN A 141 23.86 -10.33 -5.13
C ASN A 141 25.25 -9.67 -5.18
N SER A 142 26.24 -10.24 -4.50
CA SER A 142 27.63 -9.78 -4.48
C SER A 142 28.54 -10.55 -5.46
N LEU A 143 27.96 -11.43 -6.28
CA LEU A 143 28.63 -12.03 -7.42
C LEU A 143 28.85 -10.98 -8.52
N PHE A 144 29.95 -11.13 -9.24
CA PHE A 144 30.25 -10.36 -10.43
C PHE A 144 30.45 -11.28 -11.62
N TYR A 145 30.16 -10.80 -12.82
CA TYR A 145 30.63 -11.43 -14.05
C TYR A 145 31.66 -10.52 -14.70
N ASN A 146 32.88 -11.04 -14.81
CA ASN A 146 33.98 -10.31 -15.41
C ASN A 146 33.86 -10.36 -16.93
N VAL A 147 33.67 -9.19 -17.52
CA VAL A 147 33.45 -9.03 -18.97
C VAL A 147 34.68 -9.43 -19.79
N HIS A 148 35.87 -9.32 -19.21
CA HIS A 148 37.14 -9.61 -19.88
C HIS A 148 37.47 -11.11 -19.87
N THR A 149 37.24 -11.78 -18.73
CA THR A 149 37.55 -13.21 -18.58
C THR A 149 36.36 -14.12 -18.91
N ARG A 150 35.16 -13.54 -19.09
CA ARG A 150 33.89 -14.26 -19.31
C ARG A 150 33.59 -15.28 -18.22
N ALA A 151 33.94 -14.93 -16.98
CA ALA A 151 33.81 -15.79 -15.82
C ALA A 151 33.12 -15.08 -14.65
N VAL A 152 32.46 -15.87 -13.81
CA VAL A 152 31.87 -15.38 -12.56
C VAL A 152 32.94 -15.27 -11.48
N GLU A 153 32.97 -14.15 -10.79
CA GLU A 153 33.82 -13.88 -9.64
C GLU A 153 32.97 -13.89 -8.35
N ASP A 154 33.39 -14.70 -7.38
CA ASP A 154 32.80 -14.76 -6.04
C ASP A 154 33.83 -14.30 -5.01
N HIS A 155 33.94 -12.98 -4.85
CA HIS A 155 34.90 -12.38 -3.92
C HIS A 155 34.58 -12.67 -2.44
N CYS A 156 33.31 -12.97 -2.12
CA CYS A 156 32.91 -13.36 -0.78
C CYS A 156 33.20 -14.84 -0.48
N GLY A 157 33.44 -15.66 -1.51
CA GLY A 157 33.69 -17.10 -1.40
C GLY A 157 32.46 -17.93 -1.00
N LYS A 158 31.28 -17.34 -0.97
CA LYS A 158 30.02 -17.97 -0.52
C LYS A 158 28.86 -17.80 -1.49
N GLY A 159 28.88 -16.79 -2.36
CA GLY A 159 27.75 -16.48 -3.24
C GLY A 159 27.38 -17.62 -4.18
N LEU A 160 28.35 -18.33 -4.76
CA LEU A 160 28.09 -19.46 -5.66
C LEU A 160 27.53 -20.69 -4.91
N GLU A 161 28.03 -20.95 -3.70
CA GLU A 161 27.56 -22.03 -2.84
C GLU A 161 26.13 -21.75 -2.35
N ASP A 162 25.89 -20.53 -1.84
CA ASP A 162 24.59 -20.11 -1.34
C ASP A 162 23.54 -20.09 -2.46
N LEU A 163 23.90 -19.63 -3.67
CA LEU A 163 23.01 -19.67 -4.83
C LEU A 163 22.61 -21.10 -5.19
N LYS A 164 23.56 -22.04 -5.18
CA LYS A 164 23.31 -23.45 -5.47
C LYS A 164 22.42 -24.11 -4.41
N ASN A 165 22.63 -23.76 -3.15
CA ASN A 165 21.93 -24.37 -2.01
C ASN A 165 20.62 -23.66 -1.66
N GLY A 166 20.29 -22.55 -2.32
CA GLY A 166 19.08 -21.79 -2.03
C GLY A 166 19.13 -21.07 -0.69
N ILE A 167 20.25 -20.40 -0.40
CA ILE A 167 20.53 -19.76 0.89
C ILE A 167 20.62 -18.24 0.73
N ILE A 168 20.04 -17.52 1.70
CA ILE A 168 20.19 -16.08 1.88
C ILE A 168 21.14 -15.84 3.06
N ARG A 169 22.29 -15.22 2.76
CA ARG A 169 23.38 -14.89 3.69
C ARG A 169 23.92 -13.51 3.38
N THR A 170 24.35 -12.76 4.39
CA THR A 170 25.02 -11.46 4.22
C THR A 170 26.53 -11.66 3.99
N PRO A 171 27.21 -10.80 3.19
CA PRO A 171 28.67 -10.88 3.00
C PRO A 171 29.49 -10.67 4.28
N LEU A 172 29.02 -9.77 5.15
CA LEU A 172 29.57 -9.48 6.47
C LEU A 172 28.67 -10.08 7.57
N PRO A 173 29.10 -10.10 8.85
CA PRO A 173 28.24 -10.52 9.95
C PRO A 173 26.88 -9.80 9.89
N PRO A 174 25.74 -10.51 9.97
CA PRO A 174 24.40 -9.95 9.81
C PRO A 174 24.14 -8.67 10.60
N LYS A 175 24.57 -8.64 11.86
CA LYS A 175 24.39 -7.48 12.75
C LYS A 175 25.09 -6.23 12.21
N GLN A 176 26.31 -6.36 11.70
CA GLN A 176 27.02 -5.25 11.07
C GLN A 176 26.27 -4.79 9.81
N THR A 177 25.94 -5.72 8.92
CA THR A 177 25.22 -5.41 7.67
C THR A 177 23.89 -4.70 7.91
N PHE A 178 23.14 -5.09 8.94
CA PHE A 178 21.87 -4.47 9.30
C PHE A 178 22.02 -3.13 10.03
N LEU A 179 23.11 -2.90 10.77
CA LEU A 179 23.37 -1.59 11.38
C LEU A 179 23.77 -0.54 10.34
N ASP A 180 24.51 -0.95 9.31
CA ASP A 180 24.94 -0.11 8.18
C ASP A 180 23.72 0.35 7.36
N ASP A 181 22.89 -0.59 6.88
CA ASP A 181 21.61 -0.27 6.23
C ASP A 181 20.50 -1.21 6.74
N PRO A 182 19.68 -0.75 7.71
CA PRO A 182 18.60 -1.57 8.28
C PRO A 182 17.55 -2.04 7.27
N LEU A 183 17.41 -1.37 6.12
CA LEU A 183 16.48 -1.83 5.08
C LEU A 183 16.86 -3.22 4.54
N ARG A 184 18.12 -3.64 4.69
CA ARG A 184 18.60 -4.96 4.27
C ARG A 184 17.87 -6.10 4.97
N VAL A 185 17.32 -5.89 6.17
CA VAL A 185 16.44 -6.87 6.83
C VAL A 185 15.24 -7.20 5.92
N LEU A 186 14.52 -6.17 5.46
CA LEU A 186 13.37 -6.34 4.59
C LEU A 186 13.78 -6.85 3.20
N ARG A 187 14.94 -6.43 2.68
CA ARG A 187 15.46 -6.96 1.41
C ARG A 187 15.77 -8.45 1.49
N CYS A 188 16.38 -8.92 2.58
CA CYS A 188 16.64 -10.35 2.81
C CYS A 188 15.35 -11.16 2.79
N ILE A 189 14.32 -10.70 3.52
CA ILE A 189 12.98 -11.32 3.50
C ILE A 189 12.43 -11.36 2.08
N ARG A 190 12.50 -10.24 1.34
CA ARG A 190 11.99 -10.18 -0.04
C ARG A 190 12.72 -11.16 -0.95
N PHE A 191 14.04 -11.26 -0.85
CA PHE A 191 14.83 -12.19 -1.67
C PHE A 191 14.57 -13.64 -1.29
N ALA A 192 14.50 -13.96 0.00
CA ALA A 192 14.11 -15.28 0.50
C ALA A 192 12.77 -15.73 -0.10
N SER A 193 11.74 -14.87 -0.01
CA SER A 193 10.42 -15.16 -0.56
C SER A 193 10.38 -15.17 -2.09
N ARG A 194 11.08 -14.25 -2.77
CA ARG A 194 11.12 -14.19 -4.24
C ARG A 194 11.72 -15.45 -4.85
N PHE A 195 12.82 -15.95 -4.28
CA PHE A 195 13.55 -17.09 -4.80
C PHE A 195 13.12 -18.42 -4.18
N GLY A 196 12.38 -18.39 -3.06
CA GLY A 196 12.04 -19.58 -2.28
C GLY A 196 13.23 -20.13 -1.49
N PHE A 197 14.17 -19.26 -1.11
CA PHE A 197 15.41 -19.58 -0.42
C PHE A 197 15.25 -19.47 1.10
N GLU A 198 16.10 -20.18 1.84
CA GLU A 198 16.13 -20.13 3.31
C GLU A 198 17.12 -19.08 3.81
N MET A 199 16.81 -18.44 4.93
CA MET A 199 17.75 -17.56 5.64
C MET A 199 18.60 -18.38 6.60
N VAL A 200 19.87 -18.00 6.74
CA VAL A 200 20.77 -18.63 7.71
C VAL A 200 20.36 -18.24 9.15
N PRO A 201 20.52 -19.11 10.16
CA PRO A 201 20.05 -18.82 11.52
C PRO A 201 20.58 -17.51 12.11
N GLU A 202 21.87 -17.23 11.91
CA GLU A 202 22.51 -16.00 12.38
C GLU A 202 21.93 -14.71 11.77
N LEU A 203 21.35 -14.82 10.55
CA LEU A 203 20.67 -13.72 9.88
C LEU A 203 19.30 -13.48 10.51
N GLU A 204 18.56 -14.54 10.81
CA GLU A 204 17.27 -14.45 11.50
C GLU A 204 17.41 -13.91 12.92
N ASP A 205 18.40 -14.40 13.67
CA ASP A 205 18.68 -13.95 15.03
C ASP A 205 19.04 -12.46 15.06
N SER A 206 19.84 -12.01 14.10
CA SER A 206 20.16 -10.59 13.97
C SER A 206 18.96 -9.74 13.58
N ALA A 207 18.01 -10.25 12.78
CA ALA A 207 16.80 -9.51 12.44
C ALA A 207 15.81 -9.39 13.63
N ARG A 208 15.85 -10.36 14.56
CA ARG A 208 15.09 -10.34 15.83
C ARG A 208 15.70 -9.41 16.88
N ASP A 209 16.95 -8.98 16.74
CA ASP A 209 17.63 -8.10 17.69
C ASP A 209 16.89 -6.75 17.82
N PRO A 210 16.45 -6.34 19.03
CA PRO A 210 15.77 -5.06 19.25
C PRO A 210 16.56 -3.84 18.79
N GLU A 211 17.89 -3.91 18.82
CA GLU A 211 18.77 -2.85 18.31
C GLU A 211 18.58 -2.64 16.80
N ILE A 212 18.52 -3.74 16.05
CA ILE A 212 18.29 -3.73 14.61
C ILE A 212 16.88 -3.23 14.29
N GLN A 213 15.87 -3.69 15.02
CA GLN A 213 14.48 -3.23 14.82
C GLN A 213 14.32 -1.73 15.10
N LYS A 214 15.00 -1.23 16.14
CA LYS A 214 15.07 0.20 16.45
C LYS A 214 15.78 0.97 15.34
N ALA A 215 16.91 0.47 14.84
CA ALA A 215 17.63 1.08 13.72
C ALA A 215 16.76 1.13 12.45
N LEU A 216 16.00 0.07 12.14
CA LEU A 216 15.04 0.05 11.04
C LEU A 216 13.91 1.07 11.22
N SER A 217 13.44 1.26 12.44
CA SER A 217 12.42 2.27 12.76
C SER A 217 12.94 3.71 12.65
N GLN A 218 14.20 3.96 13.01
CA GLN A 218 14.75 5.31 13.13
C GLN A 218 15.50 5.79 11.89
N LYS A 219 16.29 4.92 11.24
CA LYS A 219 17.17 5.30 10.13
C LYS A 219 16.50 5.22 8.76
N ILE A 220 15.42 4.44 8.63
CA ILE A 220 14.76 4.17 7.35
C ILE A 220 13.43 4.92 7.28
N THR A 221 13.20 5.58 6.16
CA THR A 221 11.94 6.28 5.91
C THR A 221 10.81 5.27 5.65
N ARG A 222 9.59 5.63 6.01
CA ARG A 222 8.42 4.74 5.88
C ARG A 222 8.12 4.40 4.40
N GLU A 223 8.40 5.32 3.49
CA GLU A 223 8.28 5.11 2.04
C GLU A 223 9.15 3.95 1.55
N ARG A 224 10.40 3.83 2.03
CA ARG A 224 11.30 2.72 1.64
C ARG A 224 10.84 1.38 2.21
N VAL A 225 10.27 1.38 3.42
CA VAL A 225 9.61 0.18 3.99
C VAL A 225 8.45 -0.22 3.09
N GLY A 226 7.57 0.74 2.74
CA GLY A 226 6.45 0.53 1.84
C GLY A 226 6.83 -0.04 0.48
N GLU A 227 7.90 0.45 -0.14
CA GLU A 227 8.42 -0.08 -1.41
C GLU A 227 8.84 -1.55 -1.31
N GLU A 228 9.50 -1.95 -0.23
CA GLU A 228 9.89 -3.36 -0.05
C GLU A 228 8.68 -4.24 0.24
N ILE A 229 7.72 -3.79 1.04
CA ILE A 229 6.46 -4.51 1.28
C ILE A 229 5.66 -4.67 -0.01
N ASP A 230 5.52 -3.63 -0.82
CA ASP A 230 4.82 -3.72 -2.11
C ASP A 230 5.48 -4.74 -3.06
N LYS A 231 6.81 -4.77 -3.12
CA LYS A 231 7.55 -5.78 -3.90
C LYS A 231 7.38 -7.19 -3.35
N MET A 232 7.21 -7.35 -2.04
CA MET A 232 6.89 -8.64 -1.42
C MET A 232 5.47 -9.10 -1.78
N MET A 233 4.48 -8.20 -1.66
CA MET A 233 3.08 -8.51 -1.96
C MET A 233 2.82 -8.77 -3.45
N SER A 234 3.60 -8.12 -4.31
CA SER A 234 3.59 -8.32 -5.77
C SER A 234 4.55 -9.42 -6.23
N GLY A 235 5.26 -10.06 -5.30
CA GLY A 235 6.26 -11.07 -5.56
C GLY A 235 5.68 -12.47 -5.79
N ARG A 236 6.57 -13.44 -5.94
CA ARG A 236 6.22 -14.86 -6.16
C ARG A 236 5.52 -15.50 -4.97
N ASP A 237 5.92 -15.17 -3.75
CA ASP A 237 5.43 -15.78 -2.51
C ASP A 237 5.16 -14.73 -1.41
N PRO A 238 4.00 -14.04 -1.48
CA PRO A 238 3.61 -13.06 -0.46
C PRO A 238 3.39 -13.69 0.91
N LEU A 239 2.87 -14.93 0.97
CA LEU A 239 2.64 -15.65 2.22
C LEU A 239 3.95 -15.82 2.99
N ARG A 240 5.00 -16.30 2.33
CA ARG A 240 6.33 -16.48 2.95
C ARG A 240 6.91 -15.17 3.46
N SER A 241 6.65 -14.06 2.77
CA SER A 241 7.07 -12.74 3.23
C SER A 241 6.36 -12.34 4.54
N ILE A 242 5.05 -12.60 4.63
CA ILE A 242 4.26 -12.35 5.85
C ILE A 242 4.72 -13.28 6.99
N GLN A 243 5.03 -14.54 6.71
CA GLN A 243 5.59 -15.50 7.68
C GLN A 243 6.93 -15.04 8.25
N PHE A 244 7.82 -14.50 7.41
CA PHE A 244 9.08 -13.95 7.90
C PHE A 244 8.89 -12.67 8.73
N ILE A 245 7.98 -11.78 8.33
CA ILE A 245 7.68 -10.57 9.12
C ILE A 245 7.17 -10.95 10.53
N ASP A 246 6.31 -11.96 10.63
CA ASP A 246 5.81 -12.48 11.90
C ASP A 246 6.90 -13.19 12.72
N SER A 247 7.58 -14.19 12.15
CA SER A 247 8.57 -15.02 12.86
C SER A 247 9.86 -14.29 13.24
N LEU A 248 10.13 -13.13 12.63
CA LEU A 248 11.23 -12.23 13.00
C LEU A 248 10.77 -11.11 13.94
N SER A 249 9.52 -11.14 14.41
CA SER A 249 8.92 -10.13 15.29
C SER A 249 8.98 -8.70 14.72
N LEU A 250 8.82 -8.56 13.40
CA LEU A 250 8.93 -7.29 12.69
C LEU A 250 7.58 -6.59 12.47
N PHE A 251 6.47 -7.21 12.85
CA PHE A 251 5.12 -6.70 12.58
C PHE A 251 4.92 -5.23 12.99
N SER A 252 5.23 -4.88 14.24
CA SER A 252 5.05 -3.52 14.79
C SER A 252 6.03 -2.50 14.19
N THR A 253 7.19 -2.96 13.74
CA THR A 253 8.20 -2.14 13.05
C THR A 253 7.79 -1.82 11.60
N VAL A 254 7.17 -2.79 10.92
CA VAL A 254 6.74 -2.67 9.52
C VAL A 254 5.40 -1.97 9.41
N PHE A 255 4.36 -2.51 10.06
CA PHE A 255 3.00 -1.97 10.06
C PHE A 255 2.82 -0.96 11.18
N TYR A 256 3.73 0.00 11.23
CA TYR A 256 3.83 0.99 12.28
C TYR A 256 2.63 1.93 12.29
N ILE A 257 2.10 2.18 13.50
CA ILE A 257 1.17 3.29 13.77
C ILE A 257 1.87 4.25 14.75
N PRO A 258 1.91 5.57 14.48
CA PRO A 258 2.52 6.54 15.37
C PRO A 258 1.94 6.50 16.79
N PRO A 259 2.75 6.65 17.85
CA PRO A 259 2.28 6.66 19.23
C PRO A 259 1.12 7.63 19.51
N THR A 260 1.09 8.77 18.81
CA THR A 260 0.02 9.76 18.89
C THR A 260 -1.34 9.24 18.44
N LEU A 261 -1.36 8.26 17.53
CA LEU A 261 -2.58 7.58 17.07
C LEU A 261 -2.82 6.27 17.84
N VAL A 262 -1.76 5.60 18.30
CA VAL A 262 -1.88 4.39 19.14
C VAL A 262 -2.72 4.68 20.39
N SER A 263 -2.56 5.86 21.00
CA SER A 263 -3.34 6.27 22.17
C SER A 263 -4.83 6.49 21.91
N THR A 264 -5.25 6.61 20.64
CA THR A 264 -6.65 6.80 20.25
C THR A 264 -7.27 5.54 19.64
N LEU A 265 -6.56 4.41 19.66
CA LEU A 265 -7.10 3.14 19.19
C LEU A 265 -8.23 2.66 20.11
N SER A 266 -9.33 2.25 19.49
CA SER A 266 -10.48 1.63 20.17
C SER A 266 -10.14 0.31 20.88
N SER A 267 -9.12 -0.42 20.42
CA SER A 267 -8.59 -1.63 21.08
C SER A 267 -7.13 -1.87 20.70
N SER A 268 -6.46 -2.78 21.42
CA SER A 268 -5.13 -3.24 21.04
C SER A 268 -5.17 -4.12 19.78
N PRO A 269 -4.12 -4.10 18.94
CA PRO A 269 -3.98 -5.02 17.81
C PRO A 269 -4.02 -6.48 18.25
N ARG A 270 -4.61 -7.34 17.43
CA ARG A 270 -4.58 -8.80 17.62
C ARG A 270 -3.13 -9.30 17.41
N PRO A 271 -2.81 -10.53 17.85
CA PRO A 271 -1.50 -11.12 17.60
C PRO A 271 -1.12 -11.16 16.10
N SER A 272 0.16 -10.95 15.79
CA SER A 272 0.68 -10.87 14.42
C SER A 272 0.52 -12.17 13.63
N TYR A 273 0.43 -13.33 14.29
CA TYR A 273 0.19 -14.61 13.62
C TYR A 273 -1.16 -14.64 12.88
N THR A 274 -2.12 -13.78 13.24
CA THR A 274 -3.39 -13.66 12.50
C THR A 274 -3.18 -13.16 11.06
N SER A 275 -2.09 -12.40 10.79
CA SER A 275 -1.65 -12.05 9.45
C SER A 275 -1.27 -13.30 8.64
N VAL A 276 -0.51 -14.20 9.26
CA VAL A 276 -0.05 -15.45 8.65
C VAL A 276 -1.23 -16.37 8.35
N ALA A 277 -2.15 -16.52 9.31
CA ALA A 277 -3.37 -17.32 9.13
C ALA A 277 -4.20 -16.81 7.94
N ALA A 278 -4.46 -15.50 7.88
CA ALA A 278 -5.23 -14.89 6.78
C ALA A 278 -4.56 -15.13 5.42
N ALA A 279 -3.25 -14.90 5.34
CA ALA A 279 -2.50 -15.10 4.10
C ALA A 279 -2.44 -16.58 3.67
N ALA A 280 -2.35 -17.52 4.63
CA ALA A 280 -2.32 -18.95 4.35
C ALA A 280 -3.66 -19.46 3.83
N ILE A 281 -4.78 -19.00 4.42
CA ILE A 281 -6.13 -19.30 3.95
C ILE A 281 -6.31 -18.77 2.52
N LEU A 282 -5.95 -17.50 2.27
CA LEU A 282 -6.01 -16.91 0.94
C LEU A 282 -5.15 -17.70 -0.07
N GLN A 283 -3.92 -18.07 0.29
CA GLN A 283 -3.03 -18.84 -0.58
C GLN A 283 -3.61 -20.23 -0.90
N GLY A 284 -4.24 -20.89 0.08
CA GLY A 284 -4.92 -22.17 -0.14
C GLY A 284 -6.09 -22.06 -1.13
N PHE A 285 -6.83 -20.95 -1.08
CA PHE A 285 -7.90 -20.67 -2.04
C PHE A 285 -7.40 -20.34 -3.44
N LEU A 286 -6.29 -19.60 -3.56
CA LEU A 286 -5.69 -19.25 -4.85
C LEU A 286 -4.92 -20.41 -5.49
N ASN A 287 -4.40 -21.33 -4.67
CA ASN A 287 -3.68 -22.51 -5.12
C ASN A 287 -4.12 -23.75 -4.32
N PRO A 288 -5.26 -24.38 -4.70
CA PRO A 288 -5.79 -25.54 -3.97
C PRO A 288 -4.82 -26.73 -3.89
N LYS A 289 -3.89 -26.87 -4.84
CA LYS A 289 -2.85 -27.92 -4.81
C LYS A 289 -1.81 -27.69 -3.71
N ALA A 290 -1.67 -26.45 -3.24
CA ALA A 290 -0.79 -26.05 -2.16
C ALA A 290 -1.57 -25.70 -0.88
N ALA A 291 -2.86 -26.02 -0.81
CA ALA A 291 -3.68 -25.77 0.37
C ALA A 291 -3.13 -26.55 1.56
N ALA A 292 -2.96 -25.86 2.69
CA ALA A 292 -2.46 -26.44 3.93
C ALA A 292 -3.53 -27.24 4.69
N PHE A 293 -4.78 -27.27 4.20
CA PHE A 293 -5.91 -27.90 4.86
C PHE A 293 -6.97 -28.38 3.86
N ASP A 294 -7.67 -29.46 4.21
CA ASP A 294 -8.81 -29.95 3.43
C ASP A 294 -10.00 -29.02 3.60
N HIS A 295 -10.55 -28.55 2.49
CA HIS A 295 -11.74 -27.71 2.47
C HIS A 295 -12.66 -28.05 1.29
N PRO A 296 -13.98 -27.80 1.39
CA PRO A 296 -14.86 -27.92 0.24
C PRO A 296 -14.42 -26.94 -0.87
N PRO A 297 -14.59 -27.29 -2.15
CA PRO A 297 -14.18 -26.43 -3.25
C PRO A 297 -14.91 -25.08 -3.18
N LEU A 298 -14.17 -24.00 -3.43
CA LEU A 298 -14.77 -22.67 -3.54
C LEU A 298 -15.60 -22.55 -4.82
N HIS A 299 -16.67 -21.77 -4.75
CA HIS A 299 -17.41 -21.36 -5.93
C HIS A 299 -16.48 -20.59 -6.88
N SER A 300 -16.50 -20.93 -8.17
CA SER A 300 -15.55 -20.43 -9.17
C SER A 300 -15.56 -18.89 -9.31
N LEU A 301 -16.71 -18.24 -9.11
CA LEU A 301 -16.82 -16.78 -9.15
C LEU A 301 -15.97 -16.06 -8.10
N LEU A 302 -15.69 -16.69 -6.95
CA LEU A 302 -14.87 -16.08 -5.89
C LEU A 302 -13.42 -15.87 -6.33
N THR A 303 -12.91 -16.69 -7.24
CA THR A 303 -11.53 -16.65 -7.72
C THR A 303 -11.40 -16.29 -9.20
N SER A 304 -12.51 -16.21 -9.95
CA SER A 304 -12.52 -16.01 -11.41
C SER A 304 -11.78 -14.76 -11.88
N ARG A 305 -11.84 -13.68 -11.10
CA ARG A 305 -11.17 -12.38 -11.39
C ARG A 305 -9.71 -12.32 -10.97
N LEU A 306 -9.23 -13.32 -10.22
CA LEU A 306 -7.88 -13.38 -9.68
C LEU A 306 -6.90 -14.13 -10.60
N SER A 307 -7.39 -14.62 -11.74
CA SER A 307 -6.59 -15.26 -12.78
C SER A 307 -6.30 -14.29 -13.92
N GLY A 308 -5.08 -14.30 -14.46
CA GLY A 308 -4.69 -13.47 -15.61
C GLY A 308 -4.37 -12.02 -15.26
N SER A 309 -4.33 -11.12 -16.25
CA SER A 309 -3.87 -9.74 -16.11
C SER A 309 -4.75 -8.86 -15.21
N SER A 310 -6.01 -9.25 -14.97
CA SER A 310 -6.93 -8.56 -14.05
C SER A 310 -6.52 -8.69 -12.57
N SER A 311 -5.54 -9.54 -12.24
CA SER A 311 -5.10 -9.76 -10.86
C SER A 311 -3.97 -8.86 -10.39
N ALA A 312 -3.35 -8.09 -11.30
CA ALA A 312 -2.07 -7.41 -11.07
C ALA A 312 -2.08 -6.45 -9.87
N SER A 313 -3.19 -5.73 -9.65
CA SER A 313 -3.43 -4.89 -8.47
C SER A 313 -4.16 -5.62 -7.35
N THR A 314 -5.06 -6.54 -7.68
CA THR A 314 -5.97 -7.14 -6.71
C THR A 314 -5.29 -8.16 -5.80
N ILE A 315 -4.42 -9.04 -6.32
CA ILE A 315 -3.72 -10.04 -5.50
C ILE A 315 -2.79 -9.37 -4.47
N PRO A 316 -1.91 -8.43 -4.85
CA PRO A 316 -1.07 -7.74 -3.88
C PRO A 316 -1.89 -7.01 -2.81
N ARG A 317 -3.03 -6.41 -3.20
CA ARG A 317 -3.95 -5.76 -2.27
C ARG A 317 -4.58 -6.73 -1.28
N LEU A 318 -5.01 -7.91 -1.73
CA LEU A 318 -5.56 -8.94 -0.84
C LEU A 318 -4.51 -9.46 0.14
N TYR A 319 -3.27 -9.69 -0.30
CA TYR A 319 -2.20 -10.12 0.60
C TYR A 319 -1.81 -9.03 1.60
N LEU A 320 -1.74 -7.77 1.19
CA LEU A 320 -1.49 -6.66 2.12
C LEU A 320 -2.64 -6.49 3.11
N ALA A 321 -3.89 -6.67 2.67
CA ALA A 321 -5.05 -6.68 3.56
C ALA A 321 -4.95 -7.84 4.57
N CYS A 322 -4.54 -9.05 4.12
CA CYS A 322 -4.27 -10.17 5.02
C CYS A 322 -3.16 -9.83 6.03
N ALA A 323 -2.08 -9.19 5.59
CA ALA A 323 -0.99 -8.77 6.47
C ALA A 323 -1.47 -7.78 7.56
N LEU A 324 -2.51 -6.99 7.29
CA LEU A 324 -3.10 -6.02 8.22
C LEU A 324 -4.23 -6.59 9.10
N THR A 325 -4.52 -7.89 9.02
CA THR A 325 -5.54 -8.58 9.86
C THR A 325 -5.43 -8.27 11.36
N PRO A 326 -4.25 -8.06 11.97
CA PRO A 326 -4.16 -7.64 13.37
C PRO A 326 -4.93 -6.36 13.73
N TYR A 327 -5.20 -5.50 12.76
CA TYR A 327 -5.96 -4.25 12.93
C TYR A 327 -7.46 -4.38 12.61
N THR A 328 -7.96 -5.60 12.39
CA THR A 328 -9.37 -5.85 12.06
C THR A 328 -10.32 -5.33 13.13
N GLY A 329 -11.29 -4.51 12.72
CA GLY A 329 -12.30 -3.94 13.60
C GLY A 329 -11.80 -2.80 14.50
N ILE A 330 -10.53 -2.40 14.39
CA ILE A 330 -9.94 -1.34 15.20
C ILE A 330 -10.13 0.00 14.50
N LEU A 331 -10.71 0.96 15.21
CA LEU A 331 -10.82 2.36 14.83
C LEU A 331 -9.79 3.23 15.58
N TYR A 332 -9.39 4.35 14.97
CA TYR A 332 -8.59 5.43 15.56
C TYR A 332 -9.24 6.78 15.31
N GLU A 333 -8.96 7.77 16.18
CA GLU A 333 -9.38 9.16 15.95
C GLU A 333 -8.31 9.94 15.16
N ASP A 334 -8.70 10.55 14.05
CA ASP A 334 -7.84 11.46 13.29
C ASP A 334 -7.68 12.83 13.99
N GLY A 335 -6.81 13.71 13.47
CA GLY A 335 -6.60 15.06 14.03
C GLY A 335 -7.84 15.97 14.01
N LYS A 336 -8.93 15.55 13.36
CA LYS A 336 -10.25 16.20 13.35
C LYS A 336 -11.29 15.45 14.19
N LYS A 337 -10.84 14.51 15.05
CA LYS A 337 -11.68 13.64 15.89
C LYS A 337 -12.70 12.81 15.11
N ARG A 338 -12.36 12.41 13.88
CA ARG A 338 -13.19 11.50 13.11
C ARG A 338 -12.65 10.09 13.28
N GLU A 339 -13.55 9.15 13.51
CA GLU A 339 -13.21 7.72 13.56
C GLU A 339 -12.83 7.22 12.16
N ARG A 340 -11.72 6.48 12.11
CA ARG A 340 -11.13 5.91 10.90
C ARG A 340 -10.63 4.50 11.18
N PRO A 341 -10.66 3.57 10.21
CA PRO A 341 -10.08 2.24 10.40
C PRO A 341 -8.57 2.32 10.65
N ALA A 342 -8.05 1.61 11.66
CA ALA A 342 -6.62 1.60 12.00
C ALA A 342 -5.73 1.06 10.86
N VAL A 343 -6.28 0.18 10.02
CA VAL A 343 -5.63 -0.28 8.78
C VAL A 343 -5.26 0.89 7.86
N GLU A 344 -6.05 1.97 7.85
CA GLU A 344 -5.75 3.19 7.10
C GLU A 344 -4.50 3.88 7.66
N ALA A 345 -4.36 3.98 8.98
CA ALA A 345 -3.19 4.57 9.63
C ALA A 345 -1.92 3.74 9.38
N ALA A 346 -2.00 2.41 9.46
CA ALA A 346 -0.86 1.53 9.18
C ALA A 346 -0.34 1.71 7.74
N ILE A 347 -1.23 1.88 6.76
CA ILE A 347 -0.84 2.13 5.37
C ILE A 347 -0.32 3.55 5.19
N ARG A 348 -1.08 4.54 5.68
CA ARG A 348 -0.82 5.98 5.48
C ARG A 348 0.44 6.44 6.18
N GLU A 349 0.64 6.03 7.42
CA GLU A 349 1.75 6.47 8.27
C GLU A 349 2.90 5.45 8.28
N GLY A 350 2.58 4.15 8.32
CA GLY A 350 3.57 3.08 8.43
C GLY A 350 4.28 2.73 7.12
N LEU A 351 3.55 2.75 6.00
CA LEU A 351 4.08 2.33 4.69
C LEU A 351 4.21 3.47 3.68
N LYS A 352 3.35 4.50 3.76
CA LYS A 352 3.33 5.66 2.85
C LYS A 352 3.32 5.33 1.34
N ILE A 353 2.67 4.24 0.97
CA ILE A 353 2.61 3.69 -0.40
C ILE A 353 1.60 4.38 -1.33
N GLY A 354 0.98 5.47 -0.91
CA GLY A 354 0.04 6.26 -1.71
C GLY A 354 -1.16 5.44 -2.21
N THR A 355 -1.58 5.66 -3.46
CA THR A 355 -2.70 4.97 -4.12
C THR A 355 -2.27 3.79 -4.99
N LYS A 356 -1.00 3.37 -4.91
CA LYS A 356 -0.49 2.21 -5.66
C LYS A 356 -1.33 0.97 -5.33
N ASN A 357 -1.69 0.18 -6.34
CA ASN A 357 -2.53 -1.02 -6.22
C ASN A 357 -3.84 -0.82 -5.41
N HIS A 358 -4.32 0.43 -5.31
CA HIS A 358 -5.44 0.80 -4.45
C HIS A 358 -5.29 0.35 -2.99
N TYR A 359 -4.09 0.44 -2.41
CA TYR A 359 -3.88 0.03 -1.03
C TYR A 359 -4.59 0.95 -0.04
N LEU A 360 -4.33 2.26 -0.09
CA LEU A 360 -4.82 3.22 0.91
C LEU A 360 -6.34 3.41 0.90
N ASP A 361 -6.95 3.20 -0.26
CA ASP A 361 -8.36 3.44 -0.53
C ASP A 361 -9.15 2.12 -0.64
N GLY A 362 -8.55 1.07 -1.22
CA GLY A 362 -9.17 -0.24 -1.37
C GLY A 362 -9.09 -1.15 -0.13
N ILE A 363 -7.99 -1.14 0.65
CA ILE A 363 -7.89 -2.01 1.82
C ILE A 363 -8.88 -1.63 2.93
N PRO A 364 -9.04 -0.34 3.32
CA PRO A 364 -10.08 0.03 4.28
C PRO A 364 -11.48 -0.38 3.80
N ALA A 365 -11.75 -0.25 2.49
CA ALA A 365 -13.00 -0.70 1.89
C ALA A 365 -13.20 -2.23 2.01
N LEU A 366 -12.16 -3.04 1.81
CA LEU A 366 -12.20 -4.50 2.01
C LEU A 366 -12.56 -4.87 3.45
N PHE A 367 -12.01 -4.20 4.46
CA PHE A 367 -12.37 -4.46 5.86
C PHE A 367 -13.81 -4.04 6.19
N ILE A 368 -14.27 -2.91 5.65
CA ILE A 368 -15.69 -2.50 5.78
C ILE A 368 -16.60 -3.53 5.09
N ALA A 369 -16.24 -3.96 3.88
CA ALA A 369 -16.98 -4.99 3.16
C ALA A 369 -16.97 -6.33 3.89
N ALA A 370 -15.86 -6.70 4.53
CA ALA A 370 -15.76 -7.94 5.30
C ALA A 370 -16.81 -8.00 6.42
N GLU A 371 -16.99 -6.92 7.17
CA GLU A 371 -18.03 -6.81 8.20
C GLU A 371 -19.45 -6.81 7.59
N ARG A 372 -19.65 -6.13 6.46
CA ARG A 372 -20.95 -6.10 5.76
C ARG A 372 -21.34 -7.44 5.17
N LEU A 373 -20.39 -8.20 4.66
CA LEU A 373 -20.59 -9.48 3.96
C LEU A 373 -20.45 -10.69 4.88
N ARG A 374 -20.04 -10.49 6.14
CA ARG A 374 -19.88 -11.55 7.14
C ARG A 374 -21.14 -12.42 7.25
N SER A 375 -20.91 -13.73 7.35
CA SER A 375 -21.92 -14.79 7.47
C SER A 375 -23.15 -14.55 6.59
N PRO A 376 -23.00 -14.57 5.24
CA PRO A 376 -24.04 -14.16 4.31
C PRO A 376 -25.11 -15.27 4.12
N ILE A 377 -25.81 -15.60 5.20
CA ILE A 377 -26.81 -16.68 5.23
C ILE A 377 -28.04 -16.26 4.41
N VAL A 378 -28.27 -16.95 3.29
CA VAL A 378 -29.45 -16.78 2.42
C VAL A 378 -30.75 -17.02 3.22
N GLY A 379 -31.78 -16.21 2.98
CA GLY A 379 -33.04 -16.27 3.74
C GLY A 379 -33.00 -15.74 5.19
N SER A 380 -31.84 -15.28 5.69
CA SER A 380 -31.76 -14.60 6.99
C SER A 380 -32.43 -13.22 6.97
N ASP A 381 -32.75 -12.67 8.14
CA ASP A 381 -33.40 -11.35 8.26
C ASP A 381 -32.63 -10.22 7.55
N LYS A 382 -31.31 -10.36 7.45
CA LYS A 382 -30.40 -9.46 6.69
C LYS A 382 -30.82 -9.29 5.23
N PHE A 383 -31.45 -10.30 4.64
CA PHE A 383 -31.86 -10.31 3.24
C PHE A 383 -33.38 -10.41 3.05
N LYS A 384 -34.21 -10.17 4.07
CA LYS A 384 -35.68 -10.28 3.90
C LYS A 384 -36.36 -9.03 3.37
N THR A 385 -35.79 -7.85 3.60
CA THR A 385 -36.46 -6.57 3.35
C THR A 385 -35.58 -5.65 2.49
N PRO A 386 -36.09 -5.03 1.40
CA PRO A 386 -37.48 -5.06 0.90
C PRO A 386 -37.90 -6.40 0.28
N SER A 387 -37.00 -7.01 -0.48
CA SER A 387 -37.06 -8.37 -0.98
C SER A 387 -35.62 -8.94 -0.94
N GLU A 388 -35.47 -10.25 -1.02
CA GLU A 388 -34.14 -10.87 -1.07
C GLU A 388 -33.31 -10.39 -2.26
N ARG A 389 -33.94 -10.26 -3.42
CA ARG A 389 -33.29 -9.79 -4.64
C ARG A 389 -32.75 -8.38 -4.48
N VAL A 390 -33.56 -7.47 -3.94
CA VAL A 390 -33.16 -6.07 -3.73
C VAL A 390 -32.12 -5.96 -2.61
N ALA A 391 -32.28 -6.70 -1.51
CA ALA A 391 -31.35 -6.65 -0.38
C ALA A 391 -29.95 -7.13 -0.78
N ILE A 392 -29.85 -8.28 -1.46
CA ILE A 392 -28.58 -8.80 -1.99
C ILE A 392 -28.02 -7.83 -3.05
N GLY A 393 -28.85 -7.39 -4.00
CA GLY A 393 -28.43 -6.47 -5.06
C GLY A 393 -27.89 -5.14 -4.54
N ARG A 394 -28.49 -4.58 -3.48
CA ARG A 394 -27.99 -3.37 -2.79
C ARG A 394 -26.62 -3.60 -2.17
N ILE A 395 -26.45 -4.67 -1.39
CA ILE A 395 -25.20 -4.98 -0.70
C ILE A 395 -24.06 -5.18 -1.71
N LEU A 396 -24.30 -5.92 -2.81
CA LEU A 396 -23.30 -6.10 -3.86
C LEU A 396 -22.86 -4.79 -4.53
N ARG A 397 -23.72 -3.77 -4.53
CA ARG A 397 -23.49 -2.45 -5.14
C ARG A 397 -22.98 -1.39 -4.17
N GLU A 398 -22.83 -1.73 -2.89
CA GLU A 398 -22.22 -0.81 -1.93
C GLU A 398 -20.80 -0.48 -2.37
N THR A 399 -20.41 0.80 -2.33
CA THR A 399 -19.11 1.26 -2.82
C THR A 399 -17.92 0.58 -2.13
N SER A 400 -18.07 0.15 -0.88
CA SER A 400 -17.05 -0.64 -0.17
C SER A 400 -16.94 -2.07 -0.67
N VAL A 401 -18.05 -2.65 -1.15
CA VAL A 401 -18.13 -4.03 -1.65
C VAL A 401 -17.71 -4.09 -3.12
N HIS A 402 -18.20 -3.18 -3.95
CA HIS A 402 -17.93 -3.11 -5.37
C HIS A 402 -17.71 -1.67 -5.82
N ASN A 403 -16.56 -1.43 -6.45
CA ASN A 403 -16.22 -0.17 -7.07
C ASN A 403 -15.27 -0.40 -8.26
N SER A 404 -15.83 -0.35 -9.46
CA SER A 404 -15.09 -0.53 -10.71
C SER A 404 -14.02 0.54 -10.95
N LEU A 405 -14.11 1.72 -10.33
CA LEU A 405 -13.08 2.75 -10.42
C LEU A 405 -11.83 2.44 -9.59
N MET A 406 -11.94 1.55 -8.59
CA MET A 406 -10.86 1.17 -7.69
C MET A 406 -10.40 -0.28 -7.94
N ASP A 407 -10.83 -0.88 -9.05
CA ASP A 407 -10.63 -2.31 -9.34
C ASP A 407 -11.13 -3.21 -8.18
N SER A 408 -12.11 -2.74 -7.40
CA SER A 408 -12.69 -3.49 -6.28
C SER A 408 -13.95 -4.19 -6.76
N HIS A 409 -13.95 -5.52 -6.76
CA HIS A 409 -15.08 -6.32 -7.24
C HIS A 409 -15.74 -7.03 -6.06
N TRP A 410 -17.07 -7.17 -6.07
CA TRP A 410 -17.80 -7.81 -4.98
C TRP A 410 -17.29 -9.23 -4.66
N THR A 411 -16.83 -9.98 -5.67
CA THR A 411 -16.29 -11.34 -5.46
C THR A 411 -14.99 -11.36 -4.67
N SER A 412 -14.08 -10.40 -4.89
CA SER A 412 -12.83 -10.31 -4.12
C SER A 412 -13.09 -9.78 -2.71
N SER A 413 -14.05 -8.86 -2.54
CA SER A 413 -14.53 -8.43 -1.23
C SER A 413 -15.17 -9.58 -0.44
N LEU A 414 -15.97 -10.42 -1.10
CA LEU A 414 -16.61 -11.58 -0.50
C LEU A 414 -15.59 -12.68 -0.16
N LEU A 415 -14.60 -12.92 -1.02
CA LEU A 415 -13.48 -13.82 -0.74
C LEU A 415 -12.69 -13.33 0.48
N PHE A 416 -12.37 -12.04 0.56
CA PHE A 416 -11.68 -11.47 1.71
C PHE A 416 -12.50 -11.59 3.00
N SER A 417 -13.82 -11.35 2.93
CA SER A 417 -14.75 -11.57 4.05
C SER A 417 -14.68 -13.02 4.55
N LEU A 418 -14.72 -14.01 3.65
CA LEU A 418 -14.57 -15.43 4.00
C LEU A 418 -13.22 -15.71 4.66
N VAL A 419 -12.12 -15.18 4.13
CA VAL A 419 -10.79 -15.33 4.73
C VAL A 419 -10.80 -14.82 6.18
N GLN A 420 -11.34 -13.61 6.42
CA GLN A 420 -11.39 -13.01 7.76
C GLN A 420 -12.28 -13.82 8.74
N GLU A 421 -13.39 -14.40 8.27
CA GLU A 421 -14.27 -15.24 9.09
C GLU A 421 -13.62 -16.59 9.45
N LEU A 422 -12.74 -17.11 8.59
CA LEU A 422 -11.99 -18.34 8.84
C LEU A 422 -10.78 -18.13 9.75
N VAL A 423 -10.16 -16.95 9.80
CA VAL A 423 -8.94 -16.69 10.61
C VAL A 423 -9.04 -17.23 12.04
N PRO A 424 -10.11 -16.97 12.83
CA PRO A 424 -10.21 -17.48 14.20
C PRO A 424 -10.26 -19.01 14.30
N LEU A 425 -10.64 -19.72 13.24
CA LEU A 425 -10.75 -21.19 13.21
C LEU A 425 -9.40 -21.87 12.91
N TYR A 426 -8.46 -21.13 12.30
CA TYR A 426 -7.12 -21.59 11.93
C TYR A 426 -6.01 -20.96 12.77
N ALA A 427 -6.32 -19.92 13.54
CA ALA A 427 -5.45 -19.30 14.52
C ALA A 427 -5.29 -20.21 15.76
N PRO A 428 -4.06 -20.44 16.27
CA PRO A 428 -3.91 -21.03 17.60
C PRO A 428 -4.62 -20.15 18.63
N GLY A 429 -5.42 -20.77 19.51
CA GLY A 429 -6.05 -20.08 20.64
C GLY A 429 -5.02 -19.57 21.66
N GLU A 430 -5.39 -18.58 22.47
CA GLU A 430 -4.50 -17.90 23.43
C GLU A 430 -3.85 -18.85 24.46
N ASP A 431 -4.49 -20.00 24.76
CA ASP A 431 -4.03 -20.96 25.77
C ASP A 431 -3.04 -22.02 25.24
N GLY A 432 -2.74 -22.02 23.94
CA GLY A 432 -1.82 -22.96 23.31
C GLY A 432 -0.53 -22.28 22.88
N PHE A 433 0.59 -22.68 23.47
CA PHE A 433 1.99 -22.48 23.03
C PHE A 433 2.85 -21.47 23.81
N ASN A 434 3.54 -22.02 24.81
CA ASN A 434 4.82 -21.51 25.32
C ASN A 434 5.93 -21.69 24.26
N GLY A 435 6.16 -20.69 23.41
CA GLY A 435 7.47 -20.49 22.77
C GLY A 435 7.88 -21.41 21.61
N ALA A 436 6.95 -22.10 20.93
CA ALA A 436 7.28 -22.80 19.68
C ALA A 436 7.36 -21.79 18.51
N PRO A 437 8.39 -21.88 17.64
CA PRO A 437 8.55 -20.93 16.55
C PRO A 437 7.52 -21.13 15.43
N CYS A 438 7.06 -19.99 14.88
CA CYS A 438 5.97 -19.85 13.90
C CYS A 438 6.11 -20.72 12.63
N HIS A 439 7.31 -21.12 12.22
CA HIS A 439 7.49 -22.01 11.06
C HIS A 439 6.88 -23.40 11.27
N LEU A 440 6.66 -23.83 12.52
CA LEU A 440 5.85 -25.02 12.80
C LEU A 440 4.34 -24.77 12.71
N ILE A 441 3.84 -23.52 12.80
CA ILE A 441 2.39 -23.18 12.75
C ILE A 441 1.80 -23.50 11.37
N ALA A 442 2.57 -23.32 10.29
CA ALA A 442 2.15 -23.75 8.95
C ALA A 442 2.03 -25.29 8.82
N ARG A 443 2.67 -26.06 9.71
CA ARG A 443 2.53 -27.53 9.82
C ARG A 443 1.61 -27.99 10.96
N LEU A 444 1.37 -27.13 11.96
CA LEU A 444 0.57 -27.38 13.17
C LEU A 444 -0.89 -26.94 13.00
N VAL A 445 -1.37 -26.80 11.76
CA VAL A 445 -2.81 -26.89 11.43
C VAL A 445 -3.28 -28.36 11.58
N LEU A 446 -2.82 -29.05 12.62
CA LEU A 446 -3.44 -30.27 13.13
C LEU A 446 -4.63 -29.85 13.98
N ILE A 447 -5.64 -29.47 13.21
CA ILE A 447 -6.99 -29.16 13.57
C ILE A 447 -7.54 -30.18 14.57
N ILE A 448 -8.08 -29.67 15.68
CA ILE A 448 -9.09 -30.38 16.47
C ILE A 448 -10.28 -30.60 15.53
N GLY A 449 -10.71 -31.84 15.26
CA GLY A 449 -11.71 -32.16 14.23
C GLY A 449 -13.04 -31.38 14.25
N SER A 450 -13.36 -30.63 15.31
CA SER A 450 -14.45 -29.64 15.33
C SER A 450 -14.20 -28.45 14.41
N THR A 451 -12.97 -27.91 14.32
CA THR A 451 -12.70 -26.70 13.55
C THR A 451 -12.67 -26.93 12.03
N VAL A 452 -12.39 -28.17 11.55
CA VAL A 452 -12.56 -28.51 10.11
C VAL A 452 -14.02 -28.35 9.71
N ARG A 453 -14.94 -28.88 10.53
CA ARG A 453 -16.38 -28.88 10.20
C ARG A 453 -16.94 -27.47 10.20
N GLU A 454 -16.56 -26.65 11.17
CA GLU A 454 -16.95 -25.25 11.24
C GLU A 454 -16.42 -24.45 10.05
N ALA A 455 -15.15 -24.65 9.68
CA ALA A 455 -14.57 -24.00 8.51
C ALA A 455 -15.25 -24.44 7.21
N ALA A 456 -15.54 -25.73 7.06
CA ALA A 456 -16.25 -26.27 5.90
C ALA A 456 -17.66 -25.68 5.80
N GLU A 457 -18.38 -25.56 6.92
CA GLU A 457 -19.71 -24.94 6.93
C GLU A 457 -19.65 -23.46 6.60
N CYS A 458 -18.68 -22.72 7.14
CA CYS A 458 -18.45 -21.32 6.76
C CYS A 458 -18.26 -21.18 5.24
N ILE A 459 -17.40 -22.01 4.63
CA ILE A 459 -17.21 -22.01 3.17
C ILE A 459 -18.51 -22.35 2.42
N ARG A 460 -19.31 -23.30 2.91
CA ARG A 460 -20.62 -23.64 2.30
C ARG A 460 -21.59 -22.46 2.34
N VAL A 461 -21.65 -21.71 3.43
CA VAL A 461 -22.50 -20.50 3.55
C VAL A 461 -22.13 -19.49 2.46
N TYR A 462 -20.84 -19.21 2.28
CA TYR A 462 -20.36 -18.30 1.24
C TYR A 462 -20.62 -18.83 -0.18
N ASN A 463 -20.40 -20.11 -0.44
CA ASN A 463 -20.72 -20.72 -1.72
C ASN A 463 -22.21 -20.64 -2.05
N ASN A 464 -23.08 -20.93 -1.07
CA ASN A 464 -24.54 -20.83 -1.24
C ASN A 464 -24.99 -19.40 -1.52
N PHE A 465 -24.35 -18.41 -0.89
CA PHE A 465 -24.62 -17.01 -1.19
C PHE A 465 -24.28 -16.66 -2.65
N VAL A 466 -23.13 -17.13 -3.16
CA VAL A 466 -22.73 -16.89 -4.55
C VAL A 466 -23.68 -17.57 -5.54
N VAL A 467 -24.06 -18.83 -5.28
CA VAL A 467 -25.08 -19.53 -6.08
C VAL A 467 -26.38 -18.73 -6.10
N ARG A 468 -26.80 -18.19 -4.95
CA ARG A 468 -28.01 -17.37 -4.88
C ARG A 468 -27.90 -16.08 -5.69
N VAL A 469 -26.73 -15.43 -5.69
CA VAL A 469 -26.45 -14.26 -6.53
C VAL A 469 -26.63 -14.58 -8.02
N GLU A 470 -26.17 -15.76 -8.48
CA GLU A 470 -26.31 -16.21 -9.86
C GLU A 470 -27.75 -16.62 -10.21
N GLU A 471 -28.46 -17.32 -9.32
CA GLU A 471 -29.88 -17.65 -9.52
C GLU A 471 -30.75 -16.40 -9.66
N LEU A 472 -30.40 -15.35 -8.92
CA LEU A 472 -31.00 -14.04 -9.05
C LEU A 472 -30.41 -13.24 -10.23
N GLY A 473 -29.40 -13.73 -10.95
CA GLY A 473 -28.77 -13.01 -12.07
C GLY A 473 -28.23 -11.63 -11.66
N LEU A 474 -27.84 -11.45 -10.41
CA LEU A 474 -27.35 -10.18 -9.85
C LEU A 474 -25.88 -9.94 -10.17
N ASP A 475 -25.11 -10.99 -10.45
CA ASP A 475 -23.70 -10.96 -10.88
C ASP A 475 -23.47 -10.01 -12.07
N LYS A 476 -24.43 -9.95 -13.00
CA LYS A 476 -24.40 -9.08 -14.19
C LYS A 476 -24.98 -7.68 -13.94
N MET A 477 -25.64 -7.47 -12.80
CA MET A 477 -26.36 -6.24 -12.49
C MET A 477 -25.55 -5.26 -11.63
N VAL A 478 -24.41 -5.67 -11.07
CA VAL A 478 -23.65 -4.87 -10.11
C VAL A 478 -23.15 -3.54 -10.70
N ASP A 479 -22.75 -3.53 -11.98
CA ASP A 479 -22.31 -2.31 -12.68
C ASP A 479 -23.43 -1.58 -13.45
N MET A 480 -24.68 -2.04 -13.38
CA MET A 480 -25.77 -1.40 -14.13
C MET A 480 -25.98 0.04 -13.67
N LYS A 481 -26.17 0.94 -14.64
CA LYS A 481 -26.62 2.31 -14.37
C LYS A 481 -28.14 2.32 -14.13
N PRO A 482 -28.67 3.36 -13.45
CA PRO A 482 -30.12 3.55 -13.35
C PRO A 482 -30.78 3.54 -14.73
N ILE A 483 -31.88 2.81 -14.88
CA ILE A 483 -32.64 2.67 -16.14
C ILE A 483 -33.13 4.02 -16.67
N ILE A 484 -33.44 4.95 -15.75
CA ILE A 484 -33.68 6.36 -16.02
C ILE A 484 -32.62 7.21 -15.31
N ASP A 485 -32.00 8.13 -16.04
CA ASP A 485 -30.92 8.97 -15.52
C ASP A 485 -31.44 10.18 -14.72
N GLY A 486 -30.54 10.98 -14.15
CA GLY A 486 -30.93 12.13 -13.34
C GLY A 486 -31.73 13.20 -14.10
N ARG A 487 -31.56 13.31 -15.43
CA ARG A 487 -32.35 14.25 -16.24
C ARG A 487 -33.76 13.73 -16.43
N ALA A 488 -33.89 12.45 -16.79
CA ALA A 488 -35.17 11.78 -16.93
C ALA A 488 -35.95 11.79 -15.61
N VAL A 489 -35.30 11.58 -14.47
CA VAL A 489 -35.95 11.67 -13.14
C VAL A 489 -36.54 13.07 -12.89
N VAL A 490 -35.80 14.14 -13.22
CA VAL A 490 -36.28 15.53 -13.07
C VAL A 490 -37.49 15.80 -13.95
N GLU A 491 -37.48 15.31 -15.19
CA GLU A 491 -38.59 15.45 -16.13
C GLU A 491 -39.83 14.65 -15.68
N VAL A 492 -39.65 13.38 -15.31
CA VAL A 492 -40.72 12.46 -14.87
C VAL A 492 -41.45 12.99 -13.64
N LEU A 493 -40.73 13.62 -12.72
CA LEU A 493 -41.28 14.17 -11.48
C LEU A 493 -41.73 15.64 -11.60
N GLY A 494 -41.63 16.25 -12.79
CA GLY A 494 -42.05 17.64 -13.01
C GLY A 494 -41.23 18.68 -12.26
N ALA A 495 -40.01 18.35 -11.85
CA ALA A 495 -39.12 19.27 -11.15
C ALA A 495 -38.46 20.26 -12.14
N LYS A 496 -38.28 21.51 -11.73
CA LYS A 496 -37.63 22.53 -12.59
C LYS A 496 -36.14 22.27 -12.83
N LYS A 497 -35.46 21.63 -11.87
CA LYS A 497 -34.03 21.29 -11.93
C LYS A 497 -33.70 20.15 -10.97
N ALA A 498 -32.57 19.50 -11.20
CA ALA A 498 -32.00 18.52 -10.27
C ALA A 498 -31.69 19.18 -8.91
N GLY A 499 -32.04 18.47 -7.83
CA GLY A 499 -31.75 18.82 -6.44
C GLY A 499 -30.93 17.76 -5.71
N GLN A 500 -30.75 17.93 -4.40
CA GLN A 500 -30.10 16.94 -3.53
C GLN A 500 -30.92 15.65 -3.43
N TRP A 501 -32.24 15.76 -3.59
CA TRP A 501 -33.16 14.64 -3.66
C TRP A 501 -32.87 13.68 -4.82
N THR A 502 -32.29 14.15 -5.93
CA THR A 502 -32.08 13.37 -7.17
C THR A 502 -31.28 12.09 -6.90
N GLY A 503 -30.23 12.15 -6.08
CA GLY A 503 -29.41 10.98 -5.75
C GLY A 503 -30.17 9.92 -4.94
N LYS A 504 -31.03 10.36 -4.01
CA LYS A 504 -31.89 9.45 -3.24
C LYS A 504 -32.91 8.75 -4.15
N VAL A 505 -33.50 9.49 -5.08
CA VAL A 505 -34.45 8.93 -6.05
C VAL A 505 -33.75 7.98 -7.05
N LEU A 506 -32.54 8.29 -7.49
CA LEU A 506 -31.78 7.35 -8.34
C LEU A 506 -31.50 6.03 -7.61
N SER A 507 -31.31 6.06 -6.28
CA SER A 507 -31.21 4.83 -5.48
C SER A 507 -32.52 4.03 -5.48
N THR A 508 -33.67 4.68 -5.33
CA THR A 508 -34.97 3.98 -5.37
C THR A 508 -35.29 3.44 -6.76
N VAL A 509 -34.87 4.13 -7.82
CA VAL A 509 -34.93 3.63 -9.21
C VAL A 509 -34.10 2.36 -9.39
N ILE A 510 -32.89 2.31 -8.81
CA ILE A 510 -32.08 1.09 -8.80
C ILE A 510 -32.79 -0.04 -8.06
N ASP A 511 -33.41 0.23 -6.92
CA ASP A 511 -34.16 -0.78 -6.18
C ASP A 511 -35.32 -1.35 -6.99
N TRP A 512 -36.08 -0.48 -7.68
CA TRP A 512 -37.13 -0.91 -8.57
C TRP A 512 -36.59 -1.77 -9.73
N GLN A 513 -35.46 -1.37 -10.32
CA GLN A 513 -34.81 -2.11 -11.41
C GLN A 513 -34.28 -3.47 -10.95
N LEU A 514 -33.78 -3.55 -9.71
CA LEU A 514 -33.39 -4.81 -9.09
C LEU A 514 -34.61 -5.71 -8.92
N GLU A 515 -35.74 -5.18 -8.46
CA GLU A 515 -36.99 -5.95 -8.30
C GLU A 515 -37.58 -6.40 -9.66
N HIS A 516 -37.44 -5.56 -10.70
CA HIS A 516 -38.03 -5.77 -12.02
C HIS A 516 -36.93 -5.89 -13.10
N PRO A 517 -36.22 -7.03 -13.18
CA PRO A 517 -35.07 -7.19 -14.08
C PRO A 517 -35.39 -7.03 -15.57
N ASN A 518 -36.65 -7.26 -15.96
CA ASN A 518 -37.15 -7.10 -17.33
C ASN A 518 -38.01 -5.82 -17.50
N GLY A 519 -38.02 -4.93 -16.50
CA GLY A 519 -38.82 -3.70 -16.53
C GLY A 519 -38.30 -2.69 -17.56
N THR A 520 -39.20 -1.96 -18.21
CA THR A 520 -38.84 -0.93 -19.19
C THR A 520 -38.67 0.45 -18.56
N LYS A 521 -38.07 1.39 -19.29
CA LYS A 521 -37.93 2.80 -18.87
C LYS A 521 -39.29 3.44 -18.60
N GLU A 522 -40.28 3.12 -19.42
CA GLU A 522 -41.64 3.64 -19.35
C GLU A 522 -42.34 3.14 -18.08
N GLN A 523 -42.22 1.84 -17.79
CA GLN A 523 -42.77 1.24 -16.57
C GLN A 523 -42.12 1.82 -15.31
N CYS A 524 -40.80 2.04 -15.32
CA CYS A 524 -40.09 2.68 -14.22
C CYS A 524 -40.57 4.13 -14.01
N ALA A 525 -40.77 4.87 -15.09
CA ALA A 525 -41.24 6.26 -15.02
C ALA A 525 -42.67 6.36 -14.49
N GLU A 526 -43.56 5.44 -14.90
CA GLU A 526 -44.93 5.36 -14.40
C GLU A 526 -44.96 5.02 -12.90
N TRP A 527 -44.19 4.00 -12.48
CA TRP A 527 -44.01 3.67 -11.07
C TRP A 527 -43.51 4.86 -10.26
N LEU A 528 -42.47 5.55 -10.75
CA LEU A 528 -41.86 6.68 -10.05
C LEU A 528 -42.85 7.86 -9.86
N LYS A 529 -43.72 8.12 -10.85
CA LYS A 529 -44.82 9.08 -10.71
C LYS A 529 -45.80 8.66 -9.63
N GLY A 530 -46.16 7.38 -9.58
CA GLY A 530 -47.03 6.82 -8.53
C GLY A 530 -46.44 6.95 -7.13
N GLU A 531 -45.16 6.63 -6.96
CA GLU A 531 -44.45 6.79 -5.68
C GLU A 531 -44.41 8.25 -5.23
N HIS A 532 -44.18 9.18 -6.16
CA HIS A 532 -44.20 10.60 -5.86
C HIS A 532 -45.60 11.09 -5.46
N ALA A 533 -46.64 10.69 -6.20
CA ALA A 533 -48.03 11.02 -5.88
C ALA A 533 -48.47 10.47 -4.50
N SER A 534 -47.93 9.33 -4.09
CA SER A 534 -48.18 8.73 -2.77
C SER A 534 -47.37 9.35 -1.63
N GLY A 535 -46.46 10.29 -1.93
CA GLY A 535 -45.58 10.93 -0.95
C GLY A 535 -44.37 10.09 -0.51
N ARG A 536 -44.20 8.87 -1.02
CA ARG A 536 -43.04 8.00 -0.72
C ARG A 536 -41.74 8.52 -1.34
N VAL A 537 -41.84 9.23 -2.47
CA VAL A 537 -40.74 9.96 -3.10
C VAL A 537 -40.98 11.46 -2.98
N SER A 538 -40.03 12.19 -2.39
CA SER A 538 -40.07 13.65 -2.26
C SER A 538 -39.05 14.34 -3.15
N ILE A 539 -39.48 15.43 -3.80
CA ILE A 539 -38.65 16.34 -4.61
C ILE A 539 -38.28 17.63 -3.86
N VAL A 540 -38.54 17.68 -2.55
CA VAL A 540 -38.20 18.84 -1.72
C VAL A 540 -36.79 18.65 -1.17
N ASP A 541 -35.91 19.61 -1.45
CA ASP A 541 -34.59 19.66 -0.83
C ASP A 541 -34.73 19.98 0.65
N ASP A 542 -34.03 19.22 1.51
CA ASP A 542 -33.96 19.52 2.94
C ASP A 542 -33.28 20.90 3.16
N PRO A 543 -33.98 21.88 3.76
CA PRO A 543 -33.45 23.22 3.98
C PRO A 543 -32.15 23.21 4.80
N SER A 544 -32.02 22.28 5.74
CA SER A 544 -30.86 22.17 6.64
C SER A 544 -29.57 21.80 5.91
N THR A 545 -29.70 20.96 4.87
CA THR A 545 -28.56 20.45 4.10
C THR A 545 -28.11 21.47 3.03
N THR A 546 -29.05 22.25 2.50
CA THR A 546 -28.78 23.35 1.57
C THR A 546 -28.04 24.52 2.24
N LEU A 547 -28.40 24.84 3.48
CA LEU A 547 -27.70 25.82 4.31
C LEU A 547 -26.26 25.36 4.61
N ARG A 548 -26.07 24.11 5.03
CA ARG A 548 -24.74 23.52 5.27
C ARG A 548 -23.83 23.56 4.04
N ARG A 549 -24.34 23.23 2.85
CA ARG A 549 -23.54 23.29 1.61
C ARG A 549 -23.18 24.71 1.19
N ARG A 550 -24.09 25.68 1.36
CA ARG A 550 -23.77 27.10 1.11
C ARG A 550 -22.72 27.61 2.10
N MET A 551 -22.80 27.23 3.37
CA MET A 551 -21.79 27.56 4.37
C MET A 551 -20.43 26.89 4.05
N ILE A 552 -20.40 25.60 3.69
CA ILE A 552 -19.16 24.91 3.30
C ILE A 552 -18.58 25.50 2.00
N GLY A 553 -19.42 25.85 1.03
CA GLY A 553 -19.00 26.51 -0.21
C GLY A 553 -18.44 27.91 0.04
N ALA A 554 -19.07 28.69 0.92
CA ALA A 554 -18.57 30.00 1.35
C ALA A 554 -17.26 29.86 2.13
N MET A 555 -17.16 28.90 3.06
CA MET A 555 -15.92 28.59 3.79
C MET A 555 -14.80 28.18 2.82
N ASN A 556 -15.06 27.29 1.86
CA ASN A 556 -14.06 26.87 0.89
C ASN A 556 -13.66 28.00 -0.08
N SER A 557 -14.58 28.90 -0.42
CA SER A 557 -14.27 30.12 -1.19
C SER A 557 -13.42 31.10 -0.38
N ILE A 558 -13.67 31.25 0.92
CA ILE A 558 -12.87 32.08 1.82
C ILE A 558 -11.47 31.49 2.02
N ILE A 559 -11.37 30.16 2.15
CA ILE A 559 -10.10 29.43 2.30
C ILE A 559 -9.30 29.43 0.99
N GLY A 560 -9.96 29.34 -0.16
CA GLY A 560 -9.31 29.35 -1.49
C GLY A 560 -8.75 30.71 -1.93
N ILE A 561 -9.14 31.81 -1.27
CA ILE A 561 -8.71 33.17 -1.62
C ILE A 561 -7.47 33.64 -0.82
N ARG A 562 -7.06 32.95 0.26
CA ARG A 562 -5.98 33.45 1.13
C ARG A 562 -4.74 32.54 1.13
N SER A 563 -3.69 33.00 0.44
CA SER A 563 -2.31 32.54 0.66
C SER A 563 -1.85 32.84 2.10
N GLY A 564 -1.03 31.96 2.66
CA GLY A 564 -0.70 31.91 4.09
C GLY A 564 -0.12 33.21 4.66
N ALA A 565 -0.86 33.83 5.60
CA ALA A 565 -0.35 34.68 6.68
C ALA A 565 -1.42 35.13 7.70
N GLU A 566 -2.73 34.97 7.44
CA GLU A 566 -3.77 35.63 8.27
C GLU A 566 -4.80 34.66 8.90
N TRP A 567 -4.36 33.75 9.78
CA TRP A 567 -5.24 32.85 10.54
C TRP A 567 -5.65 33.36 11.94
N ARG A 568 -5.48 34.66 12.25
CA ARG A 568 -5.76 35.20 13.59
C ARG A 568 -7.18 35.79 13.79
N ASN A 569 -7.95 36.06 12.74
CA ASN A 569 -9.27 36.74 12.86
C ASN A 569 -10.50 35.83 12.68
N CYS A 570 -10.36 34.50 12.65
CA CYS A 570 -11.53 33.60 12.48
C CYS A 570 -12.50 33.59 13.68
N ARG A 571 -12.09 34.07 14.86
CA ARG A 571 -12.94 34.07 16.06
C ARG A 571 -14.12 35.06 15.95
N GLU A 572 -13.86 36.23 15.39
CA GLU A 572 -14.89 37.28 15.20
C GLU A 572 -15.93 36.90 14.14
N VAL A 573 -15.54 36.13 13.12
CA VAL A 573 -16.48 35.65 12.08
C VAL A 573 -17.46 34.62 12.68
N VAL A 574 -16.98 33.73 13.54
CA VAL A 574 -17.84 32.74 14.21
C VAL A 574 -18.79 33.39 15.22
N GLU A 575 -18.33 34.42 15.94
CA GLU A 575 -19.19 35.19 16.86
C GLU A 575 -20.24 36.01 16.12
N ALA A 576 -19.93 36.60 14.96
CA ALA A 576 -20.89 37.37 14.17
C ALA A 576 -22.08 36.54 13.65
N TYR A 577 -21.89 35.24 13.38
CA TYR A 577 -22.98 34.37 12.91
C TYR A 577 -23.88 33.86 14.05
N ASN A 578 -23.38 33.83 15.29
CA ASN A 578 -24.17 33.44 16.47
C ASN A 578 -25.19 34.51 16.92
N VAL A 579 -25.09 35.74 16.40
CA VAL A 579 -26.01 36.85 16.72
C VAL A 579 -27.33 36.77 15.91
N SER A 580 -27.43 35.89 14.92
CA SER A 580 -28.55 35.85 13.97
C SER A 580 -29.75 34.96 14.36
N GLY A 581 -29.78 34.42 15.58
CA GLY A 581 -30.97 33.71 16.12
C GLY A 581 -31.31 32.38 15.43
N LEU A 582 -30.39 31.80 14.65
CA LEU A 582 -30.49 30.42 14.19
C LEU A 582 -29.87 29.50 15.25
N ASP A 583 -30.72 28.91 16.07
CA ASP A 583 -30.34 27.89 17.05
C ASP A 583 -29.94 26.61 16.28
N PHE A 584 -28.64 26.46 16.01
CA PHE A 584 -28.11 25.22 15.48
C PHE A 584 -28.11 24.23 16.64
N GLY A 585 -29.13 23.37 16.69
CA GLY A 585 -29.25 22.24 17.61
C GLY A 585 -28.03 21.30 17.56
N ILE A 586 -26.93 21.76 18.12
CA ILE A 586 -25.88 20.99 18.74
C ILE A 586 -26.36 20.87 20.19
N THR A 587 -27.33 19.99 20.41
CA THR A 587 -27.77 19.67 21.76
C THR A 587 -26.65 18.89 22.45
N SER A 588 -25.92 19.57 23.32
CA SER A 588 -25.38 18.97 24.53
C SER A 588 -26.55 18.68 25.46
N ASP A 589 -26.88 17.41 25.68
CA ASP A 589 -27.55 16.85 26.85
C ASP A 589 -27.56 15.33 26.63
N GLY A 590 -27.09 14.46 27.52
CA GLY A 590 -26.71 14.59 28.91
C GLY A 590 -27.19 13.33 29.59
N ASP A 591 -26.30 12.58 30.25
CA ASP A 591 -26.73 11.86 31.44
C ASP A 591 -25.67 11.90 32.53
N SER A 592 -26.20 11.93 33.73
CA SER A 592 -25.72 12.67 34.89
C SER A 592 -24.91 11.82 35.88
N GLY A 593 -23.95 12.40 36.58
CA GLY A 593 -23.27 11.69 37.67
C GLY A 593 -22.02 12.31 38.28
N LYS A 594 -22.23 13.24 39.23
CA LYS A 594 -21.32 13.66 40.33
C LYS A 594 -20.18 14.65 40.04
N ILE A 595 -20.47 15.87 40.47
CA ILE A 595 -19.53 16.89 40.95
C ILE A 595 -18.69 16.32 42.11
N GLN A 596 -17.36 16.40 42.01
CA GLN A 596 -16.50 16.61 43.17
C GLN A 596 -15.27 17.45 42.80
N SER A 597 -14.93 18.33 43.74
CA SER A 597 -14.09 19.50 43.65
C SER A 597 -12.58 19.23 43.67
N ARG A 598 -11.81 20.18 43.11
CA ARG A 598 -10.46 20.70 43.49
C ARG A 598 -9.82 21.27 42.21
N GLY A 599 -9.43 22.54 42.09
CA GLY A 599 -8.83 23.45 43.06
C GLY A 599 -7.33 23.53 42.81
N ASN A 600 -6.87 24.70 42.35
CA ASN A 600 -5.47 25.15 42.10
C ASN A 600 -4.82 24.73 40.79
N MET A 601 -4.41 25.70 39.96
CA MET A 601 -3.09 26.36 40.13
C MET A 601 -2.87 27.40 39.00
N ALA A 602 -3.27 28.65 39.26
CA ALA A 602 -2.74 29.81 38.56
C ALA A 602 -1.78 30.53 39.52
N ARG A 603 -0.47 30.46 39.26
CA ARG A 603 0.54 31.46 39.68
C ARG A 603 1.91 31.11 39.09
N ARG A 604 2.60 32.16 38.67
CA ARG A 604 4.00 32.27 38.20
C ARG A 604 4.21 32.00 36.70
N MET A 605 4.22 33.07 35.91
CA MET A 605 5.47 33.77 35.57
C MET A 605 5.15 35.07 34.79
N GLU A 606 5.33 36.21 35.45
CA GLU A 606 5.70 37.47 34.82
C GLU A 606 7.21 37.65 35.05
N GLY A 607 7.94 38.15 34.05
CA GLY A 607 9.32 38.63 34.22
C GLY A 607 10.08 38.80 32.91
N ASP A 608 10.40 40.06 32.60
CA ASP A 608 11.39 40.58 31.62
C ASP A 608 10.96 40.60 30.14
N GLY A 609 11.03 41.69 29.35
CA GLY A 609 11.57 43.04 29.56
C GLY A 609 11.99 43.64 28.21
N LYS A 610 11.56 44.89 27.96
CA LYS A 610 12.12 45.93 27.05
C LYS A 610 11.83 45.91 25.52
N ARG A 611 11.14 47.00 25.12
CA ARG A 611 11.41 48.00 24.05
C ARG A 611 11.55 47.54 22.58
N GLY A 612 10.66 48.10 21.76
CA GLY A 612 10.84 48.27 20.31
C GLY A 612 9.52 48.62 19.64
N ALA A 613 9.16 49.92 19.63
CA ALA A 613 8.04 50.43 18.86
C ALA A 613 8.53 50.82 17.46
N GLU A 614 7.99 50.20 16.41
CA GLU A 614 7.97 50.77 15.06
C GLU A 614 6.59 50.51 14.44
N SER A 615 6.06 51.60 13.91
CA SER A 615 4.72 51.88 13.40
C SER A 615 4.41 51.23 12.04
N TRP A 616 3.18 50.73 11.86
CA TRP A 616 2.52 50.63 10.54
C TRP A 616 1.05 51.06 10.66
N PRO A 617 0.45 51.70 9.63
CA PRO A 617 -0.76 52.51 9.77
C PRO A 617 -2.06 51.70 9.62
N GLU A 618 -3.10 52.20 10.30
CA GLU A 618 -4.50 51.80 10.18
C GLU A 618 -4.99 51.86 8.73
N PHE A 619 -5.37 50.72 8.16
CA PHE A 619 -6.28 50.63 7.01
C PHE A 619 -7.25 49.48 7.25
N GLY A 620 -8.44 49.79 7.73
CA GLY A 620 -9.46 48.78 7.94
C GLY A 620 -10.77 49.34 8.45
N ASP A 621 -11.48 50.14 7.64
CA ASP A 621 -12.88 50.44 7.98
C ASP A 621 -13.85 50.70 6.81
N THR A 622 -13.39 50.61 5.56
CA THR A 622 -14.24 50.86 4.38
C THR A 622 -14.58 49.63 3.53
N TRP A 623 -13.81 48.54 3.62
CA TRP A 623 -14.08 47.32 2.83
C TRP A 623 -15.10 46.38 3.48
N THR A 624 -15.17 46.35 4.81
CA THR A 624 -16.04 45.43 5.56
C THR A 624 -17.53 45.77 5.40
N LYS A 625 -17.87 47.05 5.20
CA LYS A 625 -19.28 47.49 5.06
C LYS A 625 -19.86 47.26 3.66
N GLN A 626 -19.04 47.15 2.61
CA GLN A 626 -19.55 46.90 1.25
C GLN A 626 -19.79 45.42 0.94
N ALA A 627 -19.11 44.49 1.62
CA ALA A 627 -19.29 43.05 1.40
C ALA A 627 -20.59 42.51 2.01
N ILE A 628 -21.06 43.09 3.11
CA ILE A 628 -22.27 42.64 3.84
C ILE A 628 -23.57 43.02 3.10
N GLN A 629 -23.52 43.97 2.17
CA GLN A 629 -24.72 44.43 1.46
C GLN A 629 -24.92 43.75 0.08
N LYS A 630 -24.01 42.86 -0.34
CA LYS A 630 -24.02 42.24 -1.68
C LYS A 630 -24.12 40.70 -1.67
N HIS A 631 -24.26 40.09 -0.49
CA HIS A 631 -24.52 38.66 -0.28
C HIS A 631 -25.66 38.48 0.69
#